data_AF-A0A2Z6UPI0-F1
#
_entry.id   AF-A0A2Z6UPI0-F1
#
_cell.length_a   1.000
_cell.length_b   1.000
_cell.length_c   1.000
_cell.angle_alpha   90.00
_cell.angle_beta   90.00
_cell.angle_gamma   90.00
#
_symmetry.space_group_name_H-M   'P 1'
#
loop_
_entity.id
_entity.type
_entity.pdbx_description
1 polymer ?
#
loop_
_entity_poly.entity_id
_entity_poly.type
_entity_poly.pdbx_seq_one_letter_code
_entity_poly.pdbx_strand_id
1 'polypeptide(L)'
;MKEPIAVRVALRFLEVFLPNFLGHKSLEESLTIARQELKLHQFNDDAAGSSLLPLLIGNPEEPPLILPKNKRLLRLSSRWKQALLFILSLLVTLSILYGGGVFSDDASKYPEISLGEEILLETNRQDNSLERGRQAFKNQEYKQAIQLFKKSLDRLPNNPEIRIYYNNARAAYQDRNPLKIATSVPLGNNPETAQEILRGIALFQQELNDEQAKNPEFHFLQVVVANDNNSAVDAEDRAKKFVKDPSILAVVGHNASAASEAAKDIYVQGKIVAISPTSFSQKISGNGYIYKMVPDLETFATSLSEYIREQTEKLIIQNPTNLICYDNRSGDNYNFAQKYRNILLGQQFQQFVKDEDFDCNIEPKNNLDEQEIYQKIAQYQVNILMVAPYINDLKRAANIFKQRPAEQLNLVILGSPSFQSYLTLAEGKQGVENLVIAVPWYDLKQDNYIHSFWQNKINVWRTPMSYDATKVILNALRQLSQQGQKFDRESLNQVLRNDFSIEGMTGTVRFDENGVRNMNNNPDDRRYLILQVKNGQFVPLAPIKSAGPV
;
A
#
# COMPACT_ATOMS: atom_id res chain seq x y z
N MET A 1 -9.89 -6.50 -39.06
CA MET A 1 -10.87 -5.77 -39.91
C MET A 1 -10.26 -4.39 -40.18
N LYS A 2 -10.10 -3.99 -41.44
CA LYS A 2 -9.40 -2.75 -41.83
C LYS A 2 -10.34 -1.54 -42.00
N GLU A 3 -11.64 -1.74 -41.86
CA GLU A 3 -12.67 -0.72 -42.12
C GLU A 3 -13.67 -0.64 -40.96
N PRO A 4 -14.26 0.55 -40.70
CA PRO A 4 -15.31 0.68 -39.70
C PRO A 4 -16.55 -0.12 -40.16
N ILE A 5 -17.03 -1.01 -39.30
CA ILE A 5 -18.27 -1.78 -39.47
C ILE A 5 -19.24 -1.29 -38.39
N ALA A 6 -20.49 -1.01 -38.76
CA ALA A 6 -21.51 -0.64 -37.80
C ALA A 6 -21.66 -1.74 -36.72
N VAL A 7 -21.69 -1.35 -35.44
CA VAL A 7 -21.69 -2.28 -34.29
C VAL A 7 -22.81 -3.32 -34.42
N ARG A 8 -23.98 -2.91 -34.89
CA ARG A 8 -25.13 -3.81 -35.09
C ARG A 8 -24.89 -4.88 -36.15
N VAL A 9 -24.21 -4.52 -37.24
CA VAL A 9 -23.81 -5.44 -38.32
C VAL A 9 -22.75 -6.42 -37.81
N ALA A 10 -21.77 -5.94 -37.04
CA ALA A 10 -20.73 -6.79 -36.45
C ALA A 10 -21.30 -7.81 -35.44
N LEU A 11 -22.21 -7.37 -34.57
CA LEU A 11 -22.88 -8.25 -33.61
C LEU A 11 -23.71 -9.31 -34.33
N ARG A 12 -24.55 -8.90 -35.30
CA ARG A 12 -25.38 -9.86 -36.04
C ARG A 12 -24.56 -10.85 -36.85
N PHE A 13 -23.44 -10.39 -37.43
CA PHE A 13 -22.50 -11.28 -38.10
C PHE A 13 -21.95 -12.34 -37.14
N LEU A 14 -21.48 -11.94 -35.95
CA LEU A 14 -20.90 -12.86 -34.97
C LEU A 14 -21.94 -13.84 -34.40
N GLU A 15 -23.17 -13.38 -34.16
CA GLU A 15 -24.29 -14.23 -33.73
C GLU A 15 -24.55 -15.40 -34.69
N VAL A 16 -24.35 -15.18 -35.98
CA VAL A 16 -24.63 -16.19 -37.02
C VAL A 16 -23.37 -16.99 -37.34
N PHE A 17 -22.22 -16.33 -37.38
CA PHE A 17 -20.94 -16.95 -37.72
C PHE A 17 -20.46 -17.92 -36.64
N LEU A 18 -20.44 -17.52 -35.36
CA LEU A 18 -19.83 -18.30 -34.29
C LEU A 18 -20.49 -19.67 -34.08
N PRO A 19 -21.84 -19.81 -34.05
CA PRO A 19 -22.46 -21.12 -33.87
C PRO A 19 -22.19 -22.07 -35.06
N ASN A 20 -22.16 -21.54 -36.28
CA ASN A 20 -21.87 -22.34 -37.47
C ASN A 20 -20.41 -22.80 -37.49
N PHE A 21 -19.47 -21.92 -37.14
CA PHE A 21 -18.04 -22.24 -37.12
C PHE A 21 -17.68 -23.21 -35.98
N LEU A 22 -18.23 -22.98 -34.78
CA LEU A 22 -18.05 -23.87 -33.63
C LEU A 22 -18.77 -25.21 -33.80
N GLY A 23 -19.81 -25.27 -34.64
CA GLY A 23 -20.55 -26.47 -35.02
C GLY A 23 -19.90 -27.31 -36.12
N HIS A 24 -18.59 -27.16 -36.36
CA HIS A 24 -17.77 -27.90 -37.33
C HIS A 24 -18.05 -27.64 -38.82
N LYS A 25 -18.76 -26.57 -39.20
CA LYS A 25 -18.80 -26.13 -40.61
C LYS A 25 -17.46 -25.51 -41.01
N SER A 26 -17.13 -25.58 -42.30
CA SER A 26 -15.91 -24.94 -42.79
C SER A 26 -15.95 -23.42 -42.58
N LEU A 27 -14.77 -22.79 -42.52
CA LEU A 27 -14.67 -21.33 -42.42
C LEU A 27 -15.43 -20.64 -43.56
N GLU A 28 -15.29 -21.15 -44.79
CA GLU A 28 -15.95 -20.62 -45.99
C GLU A 28 -17.47 -20.75 -45.92
N GLU A 29 -17.96 -21.90 -45.47
CA GLU A 29 -19.39 -22.16 -45.33
C GLU A 29 -20.01 -21.28 -44.24
N SER A 30 -19.35 -21.17 -43.08
CA SER A 30 -19.76 -20.31 -41.96
C SER A 30 -19.80 -18.84 -42.36
N LEU A 31 -18.82 -18.39 -43.15
CA LEU A 31 -18.78 -17.04 -43.71
C LEU A 31 -19.93 -16.80 -44.70
N THR A 32 -20.20 -17.76 -45.56
CA THR A 32 -21.25 -17.66 -46.58
C THR A 32 -22.63 -17.53 -45.93
N ILE A 33 -22.91 -18.33 -44.90
CA ILE A 33 -24.17 -18.29 -44.14
C ILE A 33 -24.34 -16.93 -43.45
N ALA A 34 -23.32 -16.47 -42.72
CA ALA A 34 -23.38 -15.18 -42.02
C ALA A 34 -23.58 -14.00 -42.99
N ARG A 35 -22.96 -14.06 -44.17
CA ARG A 35 -23.12 -13.03 -45.21
C ARG A 35 -24.49 -13.06 -45.89
N GLN A 36 -25.06 -14.24 -46.13
CA GLN A 36 -26.43 -14.37 -46.65
C GLN A 36 -27.45 -13.81 -45.66
N GLU A 37 -27.28 -14.10 -44.37
CA GLU A 37 -28.17 -13.61 -43.33
C GLU A 37 -28.19 -12.07 -43.27
N LEU A 38 -27.02 -11.43 -43.35
CA LEU A 38 -26.92 -9.97 -43.41
C LEU A 38 -27.58 -9.37 -44.66
N LYS A 39 -27.51 -10.06 -45.82
CA LYS A 39 -28.17 -9.61 -47.06
C LYS A 39 -29.70 -9.72 -46.97
N LEU A 40 -30.23 -10.75 -46.32
CA LEU A 40 -31.66 -10.99 -46.18
C LEU A 40 -32.35 -9.95 -45.27
N HIS A 41 -31.63 -9.46 -44.25
CA HIS A 41 -32.18 -8.56 -43.24
C HIS A 41 -32.04 -7.07 -43.57
N GLN A 42 -31.66 -6.73 -44.82
CA GLN A 42 -31.62 -5.36 -45.34
C GLN A 42 -30.87 -4.35 -44.44
N PHE A 43 -29.73 -4.72 -43.86
CA PHE A 43 -28.88 -3.82 -43.05
C PHE A 43 -28.23 -2.65 -43.83
N ASN A 44 -28.70 -2.37 -45.05
CA ASN A 44 -28.15 -1.32 -45.92
C ASN A 44 -28.30 0.08 -45.33
N ASP A 45 -29.35 0.33 -44.53
CA ASP A 45 -29.57 1.63 -43.87
C ASP A 45 -28.67 1.82 -42.64
N ASP A 46 -28.39 0.74 -41.91
CA ASP A 46 -27.49 0.72 -40.75
C ASP A 46 -26.00 0.81 -41.15
N ALA A 47 -25.69 0.50 -42.41
CA ALA A 47 -24.35 0.52 -42.98
C ALA A 47 -24.00 1.83 -43.71
N ALA A 48 -24.74 2.92 -43.51
CA ALA A 48 -24.48 4.20 -44.15
C ALA A 48 -23.04 4.71 -43.86
N GLY A 49 -22.12 4.47 -44.79
CA GLY A 49 -20.69 4.81 -44.67
C GLY A 49 -19.77 3.71 -44.13
N SER A 50 -20.24 2.46 -44.02
CA SER A 50 -19.46 1.31 -43.56
C SER A 50 -19.63 0.08 -44.47
N SER A 51 -18.65 -0.83 -44.46
CA SER A 51 -18.73 -2.05 -45.26
C SER A 51 -19.70 -3.06 -44.63
N LEU A 52 -20.60 -3.62 -45.44
CA LEU A 52 -21.59 -4.62 -45.05
C LEU A 52 -21.01 -6.01 -44.79
N LEU A 53 -19.76 -6.26 -45.20
CA LEU A 53 -19.18 -7.60 -45.21
C LEU A 53 -17.85 -7.62 -44.45
N PRO A 54 -17.79 -8.28 -43.29
CA PRO A 54 -16.52 -8.55 -42.64
C PRO A 54 -15.64 -9.41 -43.55
N LEU A 55 -14.46 -8.89 -43.88
CA LEU A 55 -13.37 -9.63 -44.52
C LEU A 55 -12.46 -10.17 -43.42
N LEU A 56 -12.47 -11.49 -43.22
CA LEU A 56 -11.59 -12.19 -42.27
C LEU A 56 -10.25 -12.60 -42.91
N ILE A 57 -10.18 -12.68 -44.23
CA ILE A 57 -8.94 -12.84 -45.01
C ILE A 57 -9.01 -11.86 -46.17
N GLY A 58 -8.00 -10.99 -46.30
CA GLY A 58 -7.87 -10.06 -47.42
C GLY A 58 -6.70 -10.46 -48.29
N ASN A 59 -6.91 -10.56 -49.60
CA ASN A 59 -5.82 -10.62 -50.57
C ASN A 59 -5.14 -9.24 -50.59
N PRO A 60 -3.83 -9.13 -50.30
CA PRO A 60 -3.14 -7.84 -50.26
C PRO A 60 -3.09 -7.10 -51.60
N GLU A 61 -3.41 -7.75 -52.72
CA GLU A 61 -3.37 -7.15 -54.07
C GLU A 61 -4.75 -6.72 -54.62
N GLU A 62 -5.84 -6.86 -53.87
CA GLU A 62 -7.17 -6.50 -54.37
C GLU A 62 -7.41 -4.97 -54.31
N PRO A 63 -7.82 -4.31 -55.42
CA PRO A 63 -8.04 -2.86 -55.42
C PRO A 63 -9.24 -2.47 -54.53
N PRO A 64 -9.16 -1.33 -53.81
CA PRO A 64 -10.19 -0.93 -52.87
C PRO A 64 -11.54 -0.66 -53.55
N LEU A 65 -12.62 -1.15 -52.95
CA LEU A 65 -13.99 -0.90 -53.42
C LEU A 65 -14.33 0.59 -53.35
N ILE A 66 -14.72 1.18 -54.48
CA ILE A 66 -15.12 2.59 -54.58
C ILE A 66 -16.61 2.71 -54.22
N LEU A 67 -16.90 3.38 -53.11
CA LEU A 67 -18.27 3.67 -52.66
C LEU A 67 -18.99 4.65 -53.63
N PRO A 68 -20.29 4.42 -53.95
CA PRO A 68 -21.06 5.37 -54.72
C PRO A 68 -21.36 6.63 -53.91
N LYS A 69 -20.93 7.80 -54.41
CA LYS A 69 -21.24 9.11 -53.82
C LYS A 69 -22.71 9.46 -54.05
N ASN A 70 -23.52 9.39 -53.00
CA ASN A 70 -24.90 9.87 -53.04
C ASN A 70 -24.90 11.42 -53.00
N LYS A 71 -25.14 12.07 -54.15
CA LYS A 71 -25.29 13.53 -54.24
C LYS A 71 -26.71 13.94 -53.84
N ARG A 72 -26.95 14.11 -52.54
CA ARG A 72 -28.03 15.00 -52.05
C ARG A 72 -27.48 15.98 -51.03
N LEU A 73 -26.87 17.05 -51.55
CA LEU A 73 -26.57 18.25 -50.78
C LEU A 73 -27.88 19.02 -50.58
N LEU A 74 -28.46 18.94 -49.38
CA LEU A 74 -29.49 19.87 -48.92
C LEU A 74 -28.87 21.27 -48.88
N ARG A 75 -29.25 22.13 -49.83
CA ARG A 75 -28.93 23.57 -49.80
C ARG A 75 -29.76 24.23 -48.68
N LEU A 76 -29.25 24.20 -47.46
CA LEU A 76 -29.73 25.06 -46.37
C LEU A 76 -29.29 26.50 -46.62
N SER A 77 -30.23 27.43 -46.54
CA SER A 77 -30.01 28.86 -46.76
C SER A 77 -29.03 29.43 -45.73
N SER A 78 -28.27 30.46 -46.13
CA SER A 78 -27.15 31.06 -45.38
C SER A 78 -27.45 31.36 -43.90
N ARG A 79 -28.70 31.74 -43.57
CA ARG A 79 -29.14 32.03 -42.19
C ARG A 79 -29.13 30.80 -41.28
N TRP A 80 -29.44 29.61 -41.80
CA TRP A 80 -29.42 28.38 -41.02
C TRP A 80 -28.00 27.87 -40.75
N LYS A 81 -27.06 28.13 -41.66
CA LYS A 81 -25.63 27.82 -41.41
C LYS A 81 -25.05 28.67 -40.30
N GLN A 82 -25.40 29.96 -40.26
CA GLN A 82 -24.98 30.87 -39.19
C GLN A 82 -25.64 30.50 -37.86
N ALA A 83 -26.93 30.13 -37.85
CA ALA A 83 -27.60 29.64 -36.65
C ALA A 83 -26.99 28.33 -36.12
N LEU A 84 -26.67 27.38 -37.02
CA LEU A 84 -26.05 26.12 -36.63
C LEU A 84 -24.64 26.32 -36.07
N LEU A 85 -23.84 27.22 -36.68
CA LEU A 85 -22.52 27.59 -36.18
C LEU A 85 -22.60 28.31 -34.82
N PHE A 86 -23.62 29.14 -34.61
CA PHE A 86 -23.85 29.81 -33.33
C PHE A 86 -24.25 28.79 -32.25
N ILE A 87 -25.14 27.84 -32.57
CA ILE A 87 -25.52 26.74 -31.67
C ILE A 87 -24.32 25.83 -31.38
N LEU A 88 -23.50 25.49 -32.38
CA LEU A 88 -22.30 24.69 -32.18
C LEU A 88 -21.27 25.44 -31.32
N SER A 89 -21.09 26.74 -31.55
CA SER A 89 -20.25 27.60 -30.73
C SER A 89 -20.77 27.68 -29.30
N LEU A 90 -22.10 27.77 -29.11
CA LEU A 90 -22.73 27.81 -27.79
C LEU A 90 -22.62 26.47 -27.07
N LEU A 91 -22.70 25.35 -27.81
CA LEU A 91 -22.48 24.00 -27.29
C LEU A 91 -21.02 23.76 -26.96
N VAL A 92 -20.08 24.26 -27.75
CA VAL A 92 -18.64 24.19 -27.45
C VAL A 92 -18.30 25.06 -26.26
N THR A 93 -18.85 26.28 -26.15
CA THR A 93 -18.64 27.12 -24.96
C THR A 93 -19.36 26.56 -23.74
N LEU A 94 -20.56 25.98 -23.86
CA LEU A 94 -21.18 25.22 -22.76
C LEU A 94 -20.38 23.97 -22.40
N SER A 95 -19.80 23.24 -23.36
CA SER A 95 -18.91 22.11 -23.10
C SER A 95 -17.57 22.55 -22.51
N ILE A 96 -17.11 23.77 -22.72
CA ILE A 96 -15.91 24.31 -22.05
C ILE A 96 -16.28 24.86 -20.66
N LEU A 97 -17.47 25.46 -20.49
CA LEU A 97 -17.98 26.01 -19.22
C LEU A 97 -18.51 24.92 -18.26
N TYR A 98 -19.09 23.84 -18.78
CA TYR A 98 -19.65 22.71 -18.00
C TYR A 98 -18.87 21.40 -18.18
N GLY A 99 -18.13 21.23 -19.28
CA GLY A 99 -17.29 20.04 -19.56
C GLY A 99 -15.80 20.27 -19.36
N GLY A 100 -15.40 21.40 -18.75
CA GLY A 100 -14.06 21.59 -18.17
C GLY A 100 -13.77 20.65 -16.98
N GLY A 101 -14.75 19.88 -16.52
CA GLY A 101 -14.53 18.69 -15.74
C GLY A 101 -14.26 17.51 -16.67
N VAL A 102 -12.97 17.21 -16.91
CA VAL A 102 -12.57 15.79 -16.99
C VAL A 102 -13.27 15.13 -15.82
N PHE A 103 -14.09 14.11 -16.04
CA PHE A 103 -14.63 13.32 -14.92
C PHE A 103 -13.43 12.75 -14.17
N SER A 104 -12.96 13.52 -13.18
CA SER A 104 -11.95 13.09 -12.23
C SER A 104 -12.59 11.92 -11.51
N ASP A 105 -12.03 10.74 -11.71
CA ASP A 105 -12.49 9.51 -11.09
C ASP A 105 -12.10 9.56 -9.61
N ASP A 106 -12.86 10.34 -8.84
CA ASP A 106 -12.65 10.61 -7.42
C ASP A 106 -12.61 9.28 -6.65
N ALA A 107 -11.43 8.95 -6.13
CA ALA A 107 -11.17 7.61 -5.64
C ALA A 107 -12.06 7.23 -4.45
N SER A 108 -12.51 8.22 -3.66
CA SER A 108 -13.35 7.99 -2.47
C SER A 108 -14.79 7.61 -2.80
N LYS A 109 -15.19 7.65 -4.08
CA LYS A 109 -16.50 7.11 -4.53
C LYS A 109 -16.52 5.59 -4.66
N TYR A 110 -15.35 4.96 -4.66
CA TYR A 110 -15.25 3.50 -4.67
C TYR A 110 -15.40 2.93 -3.25
N PRO A 111 -16.08 1.78 -3.07
CA PRO A 111 -16.17 1.12 -1.78
C PRO A 111 -14.80 0.85 -1.16
N GLU A 112 -14.74 0.90 0.16
CA GLU A 112 -13.53 0.73 0.97
C GLU A 112 -12.45 1.81 0.77
N ILE A 113 -12.81 2.94 0.18
CA ILE A 113 -11.98 4.15 0.04
C ILE A 113 -12.78 5.34 0.55
N SER A 114 -12.23 6.14 1.46
CA SER A 114 -12.99 7.17 2.18
C SER A 114 -12.14 8.39 2.51
N LEU A 115 -12.70 9.57 2.26
CA LEU A 115 -12.29 10.85 2.86
C LEU A 115 -13.05 11.13 4.17
N GLY A 116 -14.12 10.39 4.44
CA GLY A 116 -14.97 10.52 5.62
C GLY A 116 -16.43 10.16 5.38
N GLU A 117 -16.79 9.73 4.17
CA GLU A 117 -18.15 9.32 3.76
C GLU A 117 -18.48 7.85 4.11
N GLU A 118 -17.47 7.03 4.35
CA GLU A 118 -17.55 5.62 4.75
C GLU A 118 -16.72 5.38 6.02
N ILE A 119 -17.20 4.52 6.93
CA ILE A 119 -16.45 4.07 8.12
C ILE A 119 -15.82 2.72 7.79
N LEU A 120 -14.49 2.68 7.71
CA LEU A 120 -13.72 1.53 7.28
C LEU A 120 -13.32 0.64 8.47
N LEU A 121 -13.06 1.19 9.65
CA LEU A 121 -12.88 0.42 10.87
C LEU A 121 -14.23 -0.04 11.43
N GLU A 122 -14.47 -1.35 11.43
CA GLU A 122 -15.75 -1.91 11.91
C GLU A 122 -16.06 -1.53 13.37
N THR A 123 -15.03 -1.47 14.22
CA THR A 123 -15.14 -1.08 15.63
C THR A 123 -15.69 0.34 15.82
N ASN A 124 -15.56 1.20 14.81
CA ASN A 124 -16.02 2.58 14.86
C ASN A 124 -17.49 2.75 14.48
N ARG A 125 -18.10 1.74 13.82
CA ARG A 125 -19.51 1.81 13.34
C ARG A 125 -20.54 1.95 14.47
N GLN A 126 -20.16 1.66 15.71
CA GLN A 126 -21.02 1.83 16.88
C GLN A 126 -21.12 3.30 17.36
N ASP A 127 -20.26 4.20 16.89
CA ASP A 127 -20.29 5.62 17.28
C ASP A 127 -21.33 6.41 16.45
N ASN A 128 -22.46 6.75 17.08
CA ASN A 128 -23.54 7.52 16.45
C ASN A 128 -23.11 8.93 15.99
N SER A 129 -22.16 9.59 16.68
CA SER A 129 -21.68 10.91 16.22
C SER A 129 -20.83 10.76 14.97
N LEU A 130 -19.98 9.74 14.90
CA LEU A 130 -19.22 9.41 13.70
C LEU A 130 -20.15 9.09 12.53
N GLU A 131 -21.18 8.27 12.77
CA GLU A 131 -22.18 7.88 11.78
C GLU A 131 -22.91 9.09 11.18
N ARG A 132 -23.36 10.01 12.02
CA ARG A 132 -23.96 11.27 11.56
C ARG A 132 -22.94 12.17 10.87
N GLY A 133 -21.70 12.17 11.37
CA GLY A 133 -20.59 12.93 10.79
C GLY A 133 -20.28 12.50 9.36
N ARG A 134 -20.27 11.19 9.08
CA ARG A 134 -20.03 10.66 7.72
C ARG A 134 -21.13 11.08 6.76
N GLN A 135 -22.39 11.06 7.21
CA GLN A 135 -23.53 11.48 6.41
C GLN A 135 -23.45 12.98 6.08
N ALA A 136 -23.14 13.81 7.08
CA ALA A 136 -22.91 15.25 6.87
C ALA A 136 -21.75 15.50 5.91
N PHE A 137 -20.63 14.77 6.04
CA PHE A 137 -19.49 14.88 5.14
C PHE A 137 -19.88 14.51 3.69
N LYS A 138 -20.57 13.38 3.52
CA LYS A 138 -21.09 12.92 2.22
C LYS A 138 -22.04 13.93 1.57
N ASN A 139 -22.85 14.62 2.37
CA ASN A 139 -23.74 15.68 1.92
C ASN A 139 -23.05 17.04 1.75
N GLN A 140 -21.72 17.10 1.91
CA GLN A 140 -20.89 18.33 1.86
C GLN A 140 -21.24 19.36 2.93
N GLU A 141 -21.91 18.94 4.01
CA GLU A 141 -22.24 19.75 5.19
C GLU A 141 -21.01 19.81 6.13
N TYR A 142 -19.86 20.28 5.61
CA TYR A 142 -18.56 20.13 6.28
C TYR A 142 -18.51 20.76 7.67
N LYS A 143 -19.19 21.90 7.89
CA LYS A 143 -19.27 22.53 9.21
C LYS A 143 -19.92 21.62 10.26
N GLN A 144 -20.98 20.90 9.86
CA GLN A 144 -21.65 19.93 10.73
C GLN A 144 -20.82 18.67 10.91
N ALA A 145 -20.19 18.18 9.84
CA ALA A 145 -19.26 17.04 9.90
C ALA A 145 -18.12 17.29 10.89
N ILE A 146 -17.50 18.48 10.86
CA ILE A 146 -16.43 18.88 11.80
C ILE A 146 -16.90 18.76 13.25
N GLN A 147 -18.08 19.30 13.57
CA GLN A 147 -18.63 19.25 14.94
C GLN A 147 -18.90 17.81 15.40
N LEU A 148 -19.44 16.97 14.51
CA LEU A 148 -19.79 15.59 14.81
C LEU A 148 -18.57 14.68 14.96
N PHE A 149 -17.57 14.81 14.07
CA PHE A 149 -16.31 14.09 14.19
C PHE A 149 -15.53 14.54 15.42
N LYS A 150 -15.51 15.84 15.73
CA LYS A 150 -14.91 16.36 16.97
C LYS A 150 -15.55 15.75 18.21
N LYS A 151 -16.89 15.70 18.26
CA LYS A 151 -17.63 15.07 19.35
C LYS A 151 -17.29 13.58 19.52
N SER A 152 -16.99 12.88 18.44
CA SER A 152 -16.53 11.49 18.50
C SER A 152 -15.08 11.39 19.00
N LEU A 153 -14.17 12.24 18.51
CA LEU A 153 -12.78 12.33 18.99
C LEU A 153 -12.66 12.67 20.48
N ASP A 154 -13.54 13.52 21.01
CA ASP A 154 -13.53 13.86 22.44
C ASP A 154 -13.80 12.63 23.32
N ARG A 155 -14.48 11.60 22.79
CA ARG A 155 -14.67 10.30 23.46
C ARG A 155 -13.57 9.30 23.12
N LEU A 156 -13.08 9.33 21.90
CA LEU A 156 -12.11 8.37 21.35
C LEU A 156 -10.86 9.12 20.85
N PRO A 157 -10.09 9.76 21.75
CA PRO A 157 -8.97 10.62 21.36
C PRO A 157 -7.86 9.86 20.65
N ASN A 158 -7.71 8.55 20.91
CA ASN A 158 -6.69 7.71 20.28
C ASN A 158 -7.12 7.10 18.93
N ASN A 159 -8.22 7.56 18.33
CA ASN A 159 -8.75 6.97 17.09
C ASN A 159 -8.23 7.68 15.84
N PRO A 160 -7.38 7.04 15.02
CA PRO A 160 -6.76 7.72 13.89
C PRO A 160 -7.70 7.90 12.69
N GLU A 161 -8.63 6.98 12.44
CA GLU A 161 -9.60 7.13 11.33
C GLU A 161 -10.50 8.35 11.56
N ILE A 162 -11.07 8.46 12.76
CA ILE A 162 -11.94 9.60 13.13
C ILE A 162 -11.15 10.90 13.06
N ARG A 163 -9.86 10.88 13.44
CA ARG A 163 -8.99 12.06 13.39
C ARG A 163 -8.70 12.49 11.96
N ILE A 164 -8.48 11.54 11.05
CA ILE A 164 -8.33 11.83 9.62
C ILE A 164 -9.61 12.43 9.08
N TYR A 165 -10.78 11.87 9.38
CA TYR A 165 -12.06 12.40 8.88
C TYR A 165 -12.38 13.79 9.43
N TYR A 166 -12.08 14.04 10.70
CA TYR A 166 -12.15 15.39 11.28
C TYR A 166 -11.27 16.39 10.50
N ASN A 167 -10.03 16.02 10.20
CA ASN A 167 -9.12 16.88 9.45
C ASN A 167 -9.48 17.03 7.97
N ASN A 168 -10.00 15.99 7.34
CA ASN A 168 -10.51 16.05 5.97
C ASN A 168 -11.69 16.99 5.85
N ALA A 169 -12.60 16.99 6.83
CA ALA A 169 -13.74 17.91 6.91
C ALA A 169 -13.29 19.35 7.14
N ARG A 170 -12.29 19.57 8.00
CA ARG A 170 -11.67 20.90 8.18
C ARG A 170 -11.03 21.41 6.90
N ALA A 171 -10.21 20.58 6.25
CA ALA A 171 -9.57 20.92 4.99
C ALA A 171 -10.59 21.32 3.92
N ALA A 172 -11.65 20.52 3.72
CA ALA A 172 -12.72 20.82 2.77
C ALA A 172 -13.51 22.11 3.11
N TYR A 173 -13.62 22.46 4.40
CA TYR A 173 -14.32 23.66 4.83
C TYR A 173 -13.47 24.93 4.73
N GLN A 174 -12.16 24.83 4.99
CA GLN A 174 -11.25 25.97 5.13
C GLN A 174 -10.45 26.28 3.86
N ASP A 175 -10.19 25.27 3.02
CA ASP A 175 -9.42 25.40 1.79
C ASP A 175 -10.30 24.99 0.60
N ARG A 176 -10.32 25.82 -0.45
CA ARG A 176 -11.08 25.51 -1.67
C ARG A 176 -10.39 24.46 -2.54
N ASN A 177 -9.09 24.26 -2.34
CA ASN A 177 -8.29 23.30 -3.09
C ASN A 177 -7.22 22.67 -2.19
N PRO A 178 -7.62 21.88 -1.18
CA PRO A 178 -6.67 21.20 -0.31
C PRO A 178 -5.83 20.19 -1.09
N LEU A 179 -4.60 19.96 -0.63
CA LEU A 179 -3.77 18.88 -1.13
C LEU A 179 -4.39 17.53 -0.76
N LYS A 180 -4.30 16.56 -1.67
CA LYS A 180 -4.81 15.21 -1.43
C LYS A 180 -3.69 14.19 -1.59
N ILE A 181 -3.50 13.39 -0.55
CA ILE A 181 -2.68 12.17 -0.59
C ILE A 181 -3.57 10.97 -0.26
N ALA A 182 -3.13 9.77 -0.61
CA ALA A 182 -3.82 8.55 -0.24
C ALA A 182 -2.99 7.70 0.71
N THR A 183 -3.67 6.82 1.46
CA THR A 183 -3.06 5.76 2.23
C THR A 183 -3.85 4.47 2.03
N SER A 184 -3.13 3.35 1.97
CA SER A 184 -3.70 2.03 1.84
C SER A 184 -3.15 1.14 2.95
N VAL A 185 -4.04 0.64 3.80
CA VAL A 185 -3.71 -0.03 5.06
C VAL A 185 -4.68 -1.21 5.32
N PRO A 186 -4.29 -2.20 6.16
CA PRO A 186 -5.05 -3.44 6.30
C PRO A 186 -6.19 -3.35 7.33
N LEU A 187 -7.15 -2.46 7.13
CA LEU A 187 -8.21 -2.18 8.11
C LEU A 187 -9.12 -3.38 8.42
N GLY A 188 -9.35 -4.27 7.45
CA GLY A 188 -10.14 -5.48 7.68
C GLY A 188 -9.35 -6.62 8.34
N ASN A 189 -8.22 -7.02 7.74
CA ASN A 189 -7.46 -8.18 8.22
C ASN A 189 -6.50 -7.89 9.39
N ASN A 190 -6.02 -6.66 9.56
CA ASN A 190 -5.10 -6.30 10.65
C ASN A 190 -5.36 -4.85 11.14
N PRO A 191 -6.51 -4.60 11.77
CA PRO A 191 -6.93 -3.26 12.19
C PRO A 191 -5.98 -2.61 13.20
N GLU A 192 -5.27 -3.38 14.03
CA GLU A 192 -4.27 -2.83 14.96
C GLU A 192 -3.11 -2.20 14.19
N THR A 193 -2.49 -2.95 13.28
CA THR A 193 -1.39 -2.46 12.45
C THR A 193 -1.82 -1.28 11.57
N ALA A 194 -3.02 -1.36 11.00
CA ALA A 194 -3.58 -0.26 10.23
C ALA A 194 -3.70 1.03 11.07
N GLN A 195 -4.19 0.92 12.31
CA GLN A 195 -4.28 2.07 13.21
C GLN A 195 -2.90 2.63 13.58
N GLU A 196 -1.87 1.81 13.78
CA GLU A 196 -0.50 2.31 14.01
C GLU A 196 -0.02 3.20 12.86
N ILE A 197 -0.20 2.75 11.61
CA ILE A 197 0.18 3.52 10.43
C ILE A 197 -0.66 4.80 10.33
N LEU A 198 -1.99 4.69 10.49
CA LEU A 198 -2.88 5.85 10.40
C LEU A 198 -2.61 6.89 11.50
N ARG A 199 -2.15 6.49 12.69
CA ARG A 199 -1.76 7.44 13.75
C ARG A 199 -0.64 8.37 13.29
N GLY A 200 0.39 7.87 12.63
CA GLY A 200 1.49 8.73 12.16
C GLY A 200 1.02 9.73 11.12
N ILE A 201 0.21 9.27 10.17
CA ILE A 201 -0.37 10.10 9.10
C ILE A 201 -1.30 11.17 9.69
N ALA A 202 -2.20 10.77 10.59
CA ALA A 202 -3.18 11.66 11.21
C ALA A 202 -2.53 12.73 12.10
N LEU A 203 -1.42 12.39 12.77
CA LEU A 203 -0.66 13.32 13.59
C LEU A 203 -0.07 14.43 12.71
N PHE A 204 0.65 14.07 11.65
CA PHE A 204 1.24 15.08 10.76
C PHE A 204 0.16 15.91 10.03
N GLN A 205 -0.94 15.27 9.62
CA GLN A 205 -2.07 15.97 9.03
C GLN A 205 -2.65 17.03 9.97
N GLN A 206 -2.85 16.68 11.25
CA GLN A 206 -3.34 17.63 12.26
C GLN A 206 -2.38 18.79 12.45
N GLU A 207 -1.08 18.52 12.59
CA GLU A 207 -0.05 19.56 12.75
C GLU A 207 -0.06 20.55 11.58
N LEU A 208 -0.03 20.03 10.35
CA LEU A 208 -0.07 20.84 9.14
C LEU A 208 -1.35 21.69 9.06
N ASN A 209 -2.51 21.08 9.27
CA ASN A 209 -3.80 21.78 9.17
C ASN A 209 -3.99 22.81 10.30
N ASP A 210 -3.44 22.56 11.48
CA ASP A 210 -3.43 23.53 12.59
C ASP A 210 -2.48 24.70 12.32
N GLU A 211 -1.34 24.45 11.69
CA GLU A 211 -0.43 25.49 11.19
C GLU A 211 -1.14 26.37 10.17
N GLN A 212 -1.78 25.78 9.15
CA GLN A 212 -2.48 26.53 8.09
C GLN A 212 -3.71 27.29 8.60
N ALA A 213 -4.40 26.77 9.61
CA ALA A 213 -5.50 27.48 10.24
C ALA A 213 -5.05 28.76 10.99
N LYS A 214 -3.78 28.82 11.42
CA LYS A 214 -3.19 29.98 12.11
C LYS A 214 -2.47 30.92 11.13
N ASN A 215 -1.76 30.36 10.16
CA ASN A 215 -0.97 31.09 9.17
C ASN A 215 -1.15 30.46 7.76
N PRO A 216 -2.08 30.97 6.93
CA PRO A 216 -2.46 30.35 5.66
C PRO A 216 -1.48 30.70 4.53
N GLU A 217 -0.25 30.19 4.62
CA GLU A 217 0.81 30.37 3.61
C GLU A 217 0.97 29.17 2.66
N PHE A 218 0.29 28.07 2.95
CA PHE A 218 0.29 26.83 2.19
C PHE A 218 -1.14 26.25 2.17
N HIS A 219 -1.29 24.99 1.77
CA HIS A 219 -2.58 24.32 1.66
C HIS A 219 -2.88 23.38 2.82
N PHE A 220 -4.17 23.20 3.09
CA PHE A 220 -4.63 22.12 3.97
C PHE A 220 -4.44 20.76 3.31
N LEU A 221 -4.36 19.71 4.13
CA LEU A 221 -4.20 18.33 3.69
C LEU A 221 -5.47 17.50 3.94
N GLN A 222 -5.93 16.83 2.89
CA GLN A 222 -6.84 15.71 2.92
C GLN A 222 -6.10 14.39 2.71
N VAL A 223 -6.50 13.37 3.45
CA VAL A 223 -5.97 12.01 3.37
C VAL A 223 -7.10 11.06 2.97
N VAL A 224 -7.00 10.48 1.78
CA VAL A 224 -7.88 9.40 1.33
C VAL A 224 -7.42 8.11 1.98
N VAL A 225 -8.29 7.45 2.75
CA VAL A 225 -7.97 6.18 3.42
C VAL A 225 -8.59 5.03 2.64
N ALA A 226 -7.81 3.99 2.34
CA ALA A 226 -8.30 2.76 1.72
C ALA A 226 -7.95 1.52 2.54
N ASN A 227 -8.85 0.54 2.52
CA ASN A 227 -8.57 -0.80 3.02
C ASN A 227 -7.98 -1.68 1.91
N ASP A 228 -6.83 -2.29 2.16
CA ASP A 228 -6.23 -3.31 1.28
C ASP A 228 -6.15 -4.70 1.91
N ASN A 229 -6.58 -4.88 3.17
CA ASN A 229 -6.52 -6.17 3.86
C ASN A 229 -5.14 -6.86 3.89
N ASN A 230 -4.04 -6.14 3.60
CA ASN A 230 -2.72 -6.70 3.26
C ASN A 230 -2.74 -7.69 2.05
N SER A 231 -3.82 -7.71 1.26
CA SER A 231 -3.99 -8.55 0.08
C SER A 231 -3.33 -7.94 -1.14
N ALA A 232 -2.62 -8.76 -1.93
CA ALA A 232 -2.07 -8.32 -3.22
C ALA A 232 -3.17 -7.85 -4.17
N VAL A 233 -4.30 -8.56 -4.21
CA VAL A 233 -5.43 -8.25 -5.10
C VAL A 233 -6.08 -6.92 -4.73
N ASP A 234 -6.35 -6.70 -3.45
CA ASP A 234 -7.00 -5.47 -3.00
C ASP A 234 -6.03 -4.29 -3.17
N ALA A 235 -4.75 -4.46 -2.84
CA ALA A 235 -3.73 -3.43 -3.03
C ALA A 235 -3.59 -3.01 -4.51
N GLU A 236 -3.58 -3.97 -5.44
CA GLU A 236 -3.56 -3.71 -6.88
C GLU A 236 -4.78 -2.89 -7.32
N ASP A 237 -5.97 -3.26 -6.83
CA ASP A 237 -7.21 -2.55 -7.12
C ASP A 237 -7.23 -1.12 -6.52
N ARG A 238 -6.79 -0.94 -5.27
CA ARG A 238 -6.65 0.41 -4.65
C ARG A 238 -5.67 1.27 -5.44
N ALA A 239 -4.54 0.71 -5.85
CA ALA A 239 -3.54 1.43 -6.64
C ALA A 239 -4.12 1.93 -7.97
N LYS A 240 -4.88 1.10 -8.69
CA LYS A 240 -5.55 1.48 -9.95
C LYS A 240 -6.53 2.65 -9.73
N LYS A 241 -7.29 2.62 -8.64
CA LYS A 241 -8.24 3.69 -8.30
C LYS A 241 -7.52 5.00 -7.95
N PHE A 242 -6.44 4.93 -7.19
CA PHE A 242 -5.65 6.11 -6.86
C PHE A 242 -4.99 6.75 -8.08
N VAL A 243 -4.46 5.95 -9.02
CA VAL A 243 -3.84 6.48 -10.23
C VAL A 243 -4.84 7.21 -11.12
N LYS A 244 -6.09 6.71 -11.20
CA LYS A 244 -7.18 7.31 -11.97
C LYS A 244 -7.67 8.65 -11.40
N ASP A 245 -7.50 8.88 -10.11
CA ASP A 245 -7.81 10.17 -9.47
C ASP A 245 -6.61 11.13 -9.61
N PRO A 246 -6.64 12.11 -10.54
CA PRO A 246 -5.53 13.04 -10.72
C PRO A 246 -5.31 13.98 -9.53
N SER A 247 -6.27 14.11 -8.60
CA SER A 247 -6.12 14.96 -7.42
C SER A 247 -5.21 14.34 -6.35
N ILE A 248 -4.98 13.03 -6.39
CA ILE A 248 -4.07 12.34 -5.46
C ILE A 248 -2.62 12.53 -5.93
N LEU A 249 -1.83 13.23 -5.11
CA LEU A 249 -0.45 13.59 -5.41
C LEU A 249 0.57 12.51 -5.03
N ALA A 250 0.28 11.74 -3.99
CA ALA A 250 1.17 10.71 -3.46
C ALA A 250 0.41 9.67 -2.63
N VAL A 251 1.07 8.54 -2.35
CA VAL A 251 0.56 7.45 -1.50
C VAL A 251 1.51 7.19 -0.34
N VAL A 252 0.96 7.02 0.87
CA VAL A 252 1.66 6.46 2.03
C VAL A 252 1.13 5.05 2.28
N GLY A 253 1.92 4.04 1.96
CA GLY A 253 1.52 2.63 2.00
C GLY A 253 2.40 1.76 1.08
N HIS A 254 2.25 0.44 1.07
CA HIS A 254 1.31 -0.37 1.84
C HIS A 254 1.95 -0.89 3.13
N ASN A 255 1.19 -1.61 3.97
CA ASN A 255 1.77 -2.25 5.15
C ASN A 255 2.60 -3.50 4.79
N ALA A 256 1.95 -4.50 4.17
CA ALA A 256 2.61 -5.76 3.81
C ALA A 256 3.50 -5.63 2.57
N SER A 257 4.58 -6.40 2.56
CA SER A 257 5.51 -6.48 1.44
C SER A 257 4.83 -6.96 0.15
N ALA A 258 3.99 -8.00 0.22
CA ALA A 258 3.22 -8.49 -0.94
C ALA A 258 2.24 -7.45 -1.51
N ALA A 259 1.57 -6.68 -0.65
CA ALA A 259 0.68 -5.59 -1.09
C ALA A 259 1.45 -4.48 -1.81
N SER A 260 2.62 -4.10 -1.26
CA SER A 260 3.50 -3.11 -1.91
C SER A 260 4.03 -3.62 -3.26
N GLU A 261 4.41 -4.89 -3.34
CA GLU A 261 4.87 -5.51 -4.58
C GLU A 261 3.80 -5.50 -5.67
N ALA A 262 2.55 -5.80 -5.32
CA ALA A 262 1.43 -5.81 -6.27
C ALA A 262 1.07 -4.41 -6.79
N ALA A 263 1.18 -3.39 -5.95
CA ALA A 263 0.85 -2.01 -6.31
C ALA A 263 1.96 -1.26 -7.05
N LYS A 264 3.22 -1.70 -6.91
CA LYS A 264 4.40 -0.92 -7.34
C LYS A 264 4.34 -0.46 -8.81
N ASP A 265 4.04 -1.38 -9.72
CA ASP A 265 4.15 -1.11 -11.16
C ASP A 265 3.03 -0.17 -11.62
N ILE A 266 1.86 -0.25 -10.96
CA ILE A 266 0.74 0.66 -11.19
C ILE A 266 1.12 2.08 -10.75
N TYR A 267 1.75 2.24 -9.59
CA TYR A 267 2.19 3.55 -9.14
C TYR A 267 3.27 4.15 -10.05
N VAL A 268 4.24 3.34 -10.48
CA VAL A 268 5.28 3.75 -11.42
C VAL A 268 4.67 4.19 -12.77
N GLN A 269 3.77 3.39 -13.34
CA GLN A 269 3.07 3.73 -14.58
C GLN A 269 2.20 4.98 -14.44
N GLY A 270 1.53 5.13 -13.30
CA GLY A 270 0.73 6.30 -12.94
C GLY A 270 1.55 7.52 -12.50
N LYS A 271 2.89 7.40 -12.49
CA LYS A 271 3.85 8.39 -12.01
C LYS A 271 3.51 8.93 -10.62
N ILE A 272 2.88 8.16 -9.76
CA ILE A 272 2.50 8.59 -8.41
C ILE A 272 3.59 8.14 -7.43
N VAL A 273 4.11 9.08 -6.65
CA VAL A 273 5.08 8.78 -5.59
C VAL A 273 4.37 7.95 -4.54
N ALA A 274 4.92 6.78 -4.22
CA ALA A 274 4.47 5.94 -3.13
C ALA A 274 5.61 5.73 -2.13
N ILE A 275 5.38 6.15 -0.88
CA ILE A 275 6.32 5.94 0.23
C ILE A 275 5.75 4.86 1.15
N SER A 276 6.40 3.70 1.14
CA SER A 276 6.05 2.62 2.05
C SER A 276 6.69 2.86 3.43
N PRO A 277 5.88 2.97 4.50
CA PRO A 277 6.40 3.13 5.85
C PRO A 277 6.95 1.82 6.45
N THR A 278 6.57 0.64 5.92
CA THR A 278 6.79 -0.64 6.62
C THR A 278 7.22 -1.83 5.76
N SER A 279 7.06 -1.78 4.43
CA SER A 279 7.45 -2.89 3.55
C SER A 279 8.95 -3.13 3.55
N PHE A 280 9.33 -4.38 3.78
CA PHE A 280 10.73 -4.83 3.73
C PHE A 280 11.14 -5.39 2.37
N SER A 281 10.20 -5.55 1.42
CA SER A 281 10.49 -6.10 0.10
C SER A 281 11.65 -5.37 -0.60
N GLN A 282 12.62 -6.12 -1.12
CA GLN A 282 13.66 -5.58 -2.00
C GLN A 282 13.12 -5.34 -3.42
N LYS A 283 12.01 -6.00 -3.82
CA LYS A 283 11.46 -5.93 -5.18
C LYS A 283 10.79 -4.61 -5.51
N ILE A 284 10.59 -3.73 -4.52
CA ILE A 284 9.99 -2.41 -4.71
C ILE A 284 11.04 -1.29 -4.79
N SER A 285 12.31 -1.56 -4.49
CA SER A 285 13.42 -0.61 -4.63
C SER A 285 13.81 -0.39 -6.10
N GLY A 286 14.42 0.76 -6.40
CA GLY A 286 14.97 1.06 -7.74
C GLY A 286 13.94 1.45 -8.81
N ASN A 287 12.66 1.55 -8.45
CA ASN A 287 11.58 1.84 -9.41
C ASN A 287 11.33 3.34 -9.61
N GLY A 288 12.06 4.19 -8.89
CA GLY A 288 12.13 5.63 -9.13
C GLY A 288 10.89 6.46 -8.79
N TYR A 289 9.76 5.85 -8.43
CA TYR A 289 8.58 6.48 -7.82
C TYR A 289 8.22 5.82 -6.49
N ILE A 290 8.94 4.77 -6.10
CA ILE A 290 8.68 4.00 -4.89
C ILE A 290 9.83 4.25 -3.91
N TYR A 291 9.47 4.62 -2.69
CA TYR A 291 10.40 4.92 -1.62
C TYR A 291 10.09 4.08 -0.37
N LYS A 292 11.10 3.75 0.42
CA LYS A 292 10.97 2.93 1.63
C LYS A 292 11.53 3.65 2.84
N MET A 293 10.74 3.73 3.91
CA MET A 293 11.20 4.29 5.20
C MET A 293 12.04 3.32 6.01
N VAL A 294 11.85 2.02 5.84
CA VAL A 294 12.62 0.99 6.54
C VAL A 294 13.90 0.63 5.76
N PRO A 295 15.02 0.37 6.46
CA PRO A 295 16.26 -0.09 5.85
C PRO A 295 16.14 -1.54 5.36
N ASP A 296 17.21 -2.07 4.75
CA ASP A 296 17.29 -3.46 4.30
C ASP A 296 17.12 -4.45 5.46
N LEU A 297 16.60 -5.65 5.19
CA LEU A 297 16.43 -6.69 6.21
C LEU A 297 17.76 -7.23 6.77
N GLU A 298 18.82 -7.16 5.98
CA GLU A 298 20.17 -7.62 6.36
C GLU A 298 20.65 -6.96 7.63
N THR A 299 20.37 -5.67 7.76
CA THR A 299 20.58 -4.89 8.95
C THR A 299 20.06 -5.58 10.23
N PHE A 300 18.78 -5.97 10.25
CA PHE A 300 18.17 -6.58 11.43
C PHE A 300 18.70 -7.99 11.67
N ALA A 301 18.96 -8.72 10.59
CA ALA A 301 19.55 -10.05 10.65
C ALA A 301 20.96 -9.99 11.24
N THR A 302 21.76 -9.00 10.86
CA THR A 302 23.09 -8.72 11.43
C THR A 302 22.99 -8.42 12.91
N SER A 303 22.09 -7.52 13.35
CA SER A 303 21.92 -7.20 14.76
C SER A 303 21.53 -8.42 15.61
N LEU A 304 20.61 -9.27 15.13
CA LEU A 304 20.27 -10.51 15.85
C LEU A 304 21.42 -11.53 15.85
N SER A 305 22.21 -11.59 14.77
CA SER A 305 23.38 -12.47 14.70
C SER A 305 24.50 -12.01 15.65
N GLU A 306 24.71 -10.70 15.77
CA GLU A 306 25.64 -10.11 16.74
C GLU A 306 25.20 -10.38 18.18
N TYR A 307 23.89 -10.30 18.46
CA TYR A 307 23.34 -10.68 19.75
C TYR A 307 23.66 -12.14 20.11
N ILE A 308 23.44 -13.08 19.18
CA ILE A 308 23.75 -14.50 19.39
C ILE A 308 25.25 -14.72 19.59
N ARG A 309 26.10 -14.05 18.81
CA ARG A 309 27.55 -14.08 19.00
C ARG A 309 27.94 -13.64 20.41
N GLU A 310 27.40 -12.51 20.88
CA GLU A 310 27.67 -11.99 22.22
C GLU A 310 27.20 -12.96 23.32
N GLN A 311 26.04 -13.59 23.16
CA GLN A 311 25.57 -14.60 24.12
C GLN A 311 26.46 -15.86 24.12
N THR A 312 26.99 -16.24 22.97
CA THR A 312 27.92 -17.38 22.82
C THR A 312 29.27 -17.07 23.48
N GLU A 313 29.82 -15.87 23.26
CA GLU A 313 31.07 -15.41 23.90
C GLU A 313 30.97 -15.33 25.41
N LYS A 314 29.78 -14.98 25.93
CA LYS A 314 29.48 -14.98 27.37
C LYS A 314 29.22 -16.37 27.94
N LEU A 315 29.32 -17.43 27.12
CA LEU A 315 29.02 -18.82 27.49
C LEU A 315 27.57 -19.04 27.97
N ILE A 316 26.66 -18.11 27.65
CA ILE A 316 25.23 -18.23 27.93
C ILE A 316 24.60 -19.23 26.97
N ILE A 317 24.99 -19.18 25.69
CA ILE A 317 24.64 -20.19 24.68
C ILE A 317 25.88 -21.04 24.42
N GLN A 318 25.76 -22.35 24.66
CA GLN A 318 26.82 -23.33 24.38
C GLN A 318 26.36 -24.25 23.27
N ASN A 319 27.25 -24.53 22.30
CA ASN A 319 26.94 -25.32 21.10
C ASN A 319 25.67 -24.81 20.37
N PRO A 320 25.71 -23.60 19.79
CA PRO A 320 24.52 -22.96 19.25
C PRO A 320 23.93 -23.76 18.07
N THR A 321 22.71 -24.25 18.26
CA THR A 321 21.93 -25.00 17.27
C THR A 321 20.63 -24.26 17.03
N ASN A 322 20.46 -23.82 15.79
CA ASN A 322 19.39 -22.94 15.36
C ASN A 322 18.28 -23.71 14.64
N LEU A 323 17.03 -23.41 14.97
CA LEU A 323 15.86 -23.69 14.14
C LEU A 323 15.26 -22.36 13.67
N ILE A 324 15.03 -22.24 12.36
CA ILE A 324 14.43 -21.06 11.76
C ILE A 324 13.06 -21.43 11.20
N CYS A 325 12.03 -20.78 11.71
CA CYS A 325 10.67 -20.89 11.23
C CYS A 325 10.25 -19.62 10.50
N TYR A 326 9.71 -19.74 9.29
CA TYR A 326 9.44 -18.58 8.43
C TYR A 326 8.14 -18.75 7.65
N ASP A 327 7.59 -17.62 7.20
CA ASP A 327 6.51 -17.58 6.23
C ASP A 327 7.05 -17.14 4.86
N ASN A 328 6.68 -17.85 3.79
CA ASN A 328 7.18 -17.55 2.44
C ASN A 328 6.19 -16.82 1.52
N ARG A 329 4.99 -16.43 1.98
CA ARG A 329 3.96 -15.82 1.12
C ARG A 329 4.42 -14.52 0.44
N SER A 330 5.11 -13.67 1.18
CA SER A 330 5.56 -12.34 0.72
C SER A 330 7.06 -12.24 0.45
N GLY A 331 7.80 -13.35 0.57
CA GLY A 331 9.24 -13.45 0.31
C GLY A 331 10.15 -12.68 1.27
N ASP A 332 9.68 -11.61 1.93
CA ASP A 332 10.44 -10.79 2.88
C ASP A 332 10.82 -11.56 4.16
N ASN A 333 9.89 -12.30 4.76
CA ASN A 333 10.18 -13.10 5.95
C ASN A 333 11.11 -14.28 5.66
N TYR A 334 10.93 -14.93 4.51
CA TYR A 334 11.89 -15.92 4.00
C TYR A 334 13.26 -15.29 3.74
N ASN A 335 13.32 -14.12 3.09
CA ASN A 335 14.57 -13.41 2.83
C ASN A 335 15.29 -13.02 4.14
N PHE A 336 14.55 -12.54 5.14
CA PHE A 336 15.08 -12.28 6.48
C PHE A 336 15.66 -13.55 7.10
N ALA A 337 14.93 -14.67 7.03
CA ALA A 337 15.39 -15.97 7.50
C ALA A 337 16.68 -16.43 6.80
N GLN A 338 16.76 -16.27 5.48
CA GLN A 338 17.97 -16.63 4.71
C GLN A 338 19.14 -15.71 5.03
N LYS A 339 18.93 -14.39 5.15
CA LYS A 339 19.99 -13.43 5.53
C LYS A 339 20.53 -13.77 6.93
N TYR A 340 19.64 -14.00 7.90
CA TYR A 340 20.03 -14.43 9.25
C TYR A 340 20.82 -15.73 9.24
N ARG A 341 20.35 -16.75 8.51
CA ARG A 341 21.06 -18.03 8.34
C ARG A 341 22.46 -17.84 7.75
N ASN A 342 22.57 -17.08 6.66
CA ASN A 342 23.82 -16.89 5.93
C ASN A 342 24.87 -16.14 6.76
N ILE A 343 24.46 -15.11 7.52
CA ILE A 343 25.35 -14.38 8.42
C ILE A 343 25.91 -15.31 9.50
N LEU A 344 25.06 -16.13 10.12
CA LEU A 344 25.49 -17.07 11.16
C LEU A 344 26.34 -18.22 10.61
N LEU A 345 26.10 -18.70 9.39
CA LEU A 345 26.98 -19.72 8.77
C LEU A 345 28.41 -19.22 8.56
N GLY A 346 28.60 -17.90 8.45
CA GLY A 346 29.93 -17.27 8.43
C GLY A 346 30.62 -17.25 9.81
N GLN A 347 29.92 -17.59 10.88
CA GLN A 347 30.46 -17.61 12.25
C GLN A 347 30.85 -19.03 12.68
N GLN A 348 31.90 -19.12 13.49
CA GLN A 348 32.35 -20.42 14.01
C GLN A 348 31.31 -21.04 14.96
N PHE A 349 31.21 -22.38 14.94
CA PHE A 349 30.39 -23.20 15.82
C PHE A 349 28.86 -23.09 15.67
N GLN A 350 28.34 -22.24 14.78
CA GLN A 350 26.91 -22.15 14.50
C GLN A 350 26.42 -23.38 13.74
N GLN A 351 25.40 -24.03 14.29
CA GLN A 351 24.73 -25.17 13.68
C GLN A 351 23.28 -24.83 13.35
N PHE A 352 22.74 -25.50 12.34
CA PHE A 352 21.34 -25.43 11.95
C PHE A 352 20.78 -26.84 11.92
N VAL A 353 19.49 -26.99 12.22
CA VAL A 353 18.78 -28.26 11.99
C VAL A 353 18.96 -28.68 10.54
N LYS A 354 19.47 -29.90 10.35
CA LYS A 354 19.67 -30.55 9.04
C LYS A 354 18.71 -31.73 8.98
N ASP A 355 17.49 -31.44 8.55
CA ASP A 355 16.44 -32.42 8.33
C ASP A 355 15.86 -32.14 6.94
N GLU A 356 16.13 -33.03 5.99
CA GLU A 356 15.68 -32.85 4.60
C GLU A 356 14.16 -32.99 4.48
N ASP A 357 13.53 -33.68 5.43
CA ASP A 357 12.08 -33.92 5.48
C ASP A 357 11.34 -32.89 6.34
N PHE A 358 12.05 -31.96 6.99
CA PHE A 358 11.45 -30.94 7.85
C PHE A 358 11.89 -29.52 7.48
N ASP A 359 10.97 -28.79 6.85
CA ASP A 359 11.06 -27.35 6.63
C ASP A 359 10.09 -26.64 7.57
N CYS A 360 10.59 -25.78 8.46
CA CYS A 360 9.74 -25.02 9.39
C CYS A 360 9.04 -23.84 8.68
N ASN A 361 8.37 -24.13 7.57
CA ASN A 361 7.54 -23.17 6.87
C ASN A 361 6.19 -23.08 7.58
N ILE A 362 6.05 -22.02 8.37
CA ILE A 362 4.86 -21.76 9.17
C ILE A 362 3.74 -21.13 8.34
N GLU A 363 3.68 -21.20 7.02
CA GLU A 363 2.48 -20.76 6.28
C GLU A 363 1.21 -21.54 6.70
N PRO A 364 0.01 -20.92 6.79
CA PRO A 364 -1.21 -21.62 7.21
C PRO A 364 -1.52 -22.86 6.38
N LYS A 365 -1.25 -22.82 5.07
CA LYS A 365 -1.53 -23.91 4.13
C LYS A 365 -0.77 -25.20 4.45
N ASN A 366 0.34 -25.10 5.18
CA ASN A 366 1.18 -26.25 5.54
C ASN A 366 0.66 -26.96 6.81
N ASN A 367 -0.25 -26.35 7.58
CA ASN A 367 -0.82 -26.90 8.81
C ASN A 367 0.24 -27.44 9.81
N LEU A 368 1.41 -26.81 9.86
CA LEU A 368 2.49 -27.20 10.77
C LEU A 368 2.07 -26.95 12.23
N ASP A 369 2.02 -28.03 13.02
CA ASP A 369 1.63 -28.01 14.43
C ASP A 369 2.78 -27.46 15.30
N GLU A 370 2.47 -26.63 16.29
CA GLU A 370 3.47 -26.14 17.24
C GLU A 370 4.18 -27.28 18.00
N GLN A 371 3.49 -28.39 18.27
CA GLN A 371 4.07 -29.58 18.89
C GLN A 371 5.15 -30.22 18.04
N GLU A 372 4.98 -30.24 16.72
CA GLU A 372 5.99 -30.78 15.79
C GLU A 372 7.27 -29.93 15.83
N ILE A 373 7.13 -28.60 15.88
CA ILE A 373 8.26 -27.68 16.05
C ILE A 373 9.03 -28.02 17.34
N TYR A 374 8.33 -28.24 18.46
CA TYR A 374 8.97 -28.58 19.73
C TYR A 374 9.53 -30.00 19.79
N GLN A 375 8.94 -30.96 19.09
CA GLN A 375 9.53 -32.30 18.92
C GLN A 375 10.88 -32.21 18.20
N LYS A 376 10.95 -31.42 17.12
CA LYS A 376 12.21 -31.18 16.38
C LYS A 376 13.23 -30.43 17.22
N ILE A 377 12.80 -29.44 18.01
CA ILE A 377 13.67 -28.75 18.98
C ILE A 377 14.31 -29.73 19.96
N ALA A 378 13.50 -30.64 20.54
CA ALA A 378 14.00 -31.66 21.46
C ALA A 378 14.91 -32.69 20.76
N GLN A 379 14.51 -33.19 19.59
CA GLN A 379 15.25 -34.18 18.80
C GLN A 379 16.66 -33.69 18.43
N TYR A 380 16.76 -32.43 17.98
CA TYR A 380 18.02 -31.86 17.49
C TYR A 380 18.75 -30.99 18.50
N GLN A 381 18.28 -30.96 19.76
CA GLN A 381 18.87 -30.17 20.84
C GLN A 381 19.03 -28.69 20.44
N VAL A 382 18.00 -28.14 19.81
CA VAL A 382 17.95 -26.74 19.40
C VAL A 382 17.93 -25.86 20.64
N ASN A 383 18.79 -24.84 20.68
CA ASN A 383 18.85 -23.85 21.75
C ASN A 383 18.56 -22.41 21.28
N ILE A 384 18.38 -22.21 19.97
CA ILE A 384 17.94 -20.94 19.38
C ILE A 384 16.78 -21.20 18.40
N LEU A 385 15.62 -20.58 18.64
CA LEU A 385 14.48 -20.57 17.73
C LEU A 385 14.26 -19.16 17.19
N MET A 386 14.36 -18.97 15.88
CA MET A 386 14.01 -17.71 15.21
C MET A 386 12.72 -17.87 14.42
N VAL A 387 11.75 -16.98 14.65
CA VAL A 387 10.45 -17.00 13.95
C VAL A 387 10.25 -15.73 13.12
N ALA A 388 9.83 -15.88 11.86
CA ALA A 388 9.54 -14.78 10.94
C ALA A 388 8.17 -14.98 10.27
N PRO A 389 7.07 -14.52 10.89
CA PRO A 389 5.72 -14.74 10.37
C PRO A 389 5.28 -13.63 9.41
N TYR A 390 4.32 -13.97 8.55
CA TYR A 390 3.54 -12.96 7.85
C TYR A 390 2.70 -12.14 8.84
N ILE A 391 2.53 -10.85 8.55
CA ILE A 391 1.96 -9.89 9.51
C ILE A 391 0.51 -10.18 9.92
N ASN A 392 -0.30 -10.80 9.05
CA ASN A 392 -1.69 -11.19 9.40
C ASN A 392 -1.74 -12.41 10.34
N ASP A 393 -0.63 -13.13 10.49
CA ASP A 393 -0.56 -14.38 11.24
C ASP A 393 0.15 -14.22 12.59
N LEU A 394 0.42 -12.99 13.02
CA LEU A 394 1.11 -12.70 14.28
C LEU A 394 0.49 -13.42 15.47
N LYS A 395 -0.84 -13.55 15.52
CA LYS A 395 -1.53 -14.31 16.58
C LYS A 395 -1.12 -15.78 16.62
N ARG A 396 -1.11 -16.45 15.47
CA ARG A 396 -0.67 -17.86 15.37
C ARG A 396 0.82 -18.00 15.68
N ALA A 397 1.63 -17.07 15.17
CA ALA A 397 3.07 -17.09 15.43
C ALA A 397 3.40 -16.84 16.92
N ALA A 398 2.68 -15.95 17.60
CA ALA A 398 2.81 -15.74 19.04
C ALA A 398 2.40 -16.98 19.85
N ASN A 399 1.47 -17.80 19.33
CA ASN A 399 1.07 -19.06 19.94
C ASN A 399 2.21 -20.09 19.97
N ILE A 400 3.12 -20.08 18.99
CA ILE A 400 4.35 -20.92 19.02
C ILE A 400 5.10 -20.69 20.33
N PHE A 401 5.37 -19.42 20.70
CA PHE A 401 6.05 -19.09 21.95
C PHE A 401 5.21 -19.39 23.20
N LYS A 402 3.89 -19.18 23.11
CA LYS A 402 2.94 -19.45 24.21
C LYS A 402 2.89 -20.92 24.61
N GLN A 403 2.96 -21.81 23.63
CA GLN A 403 2.86 -23.26 23.83
C GLN A 403 4.23 -23.91 24.18
N ARG A 404 5.25 -23.09 24.46
CA ARG A 404 6.59 -23.57 24.80
C ARG A 404 6.54 -24.48 26.05
N PRO A 405 6.99 -25.74 25.95
CA PRO A 405 7.04 -26.65 27.09
C PRO A 405 7.97 -26.16 28.20
N ALA A 406 7.73 -26.60 29.44
CA ALA A 406 8.52 -26.19 30.61
C ALA A 406 10.00 -26.59 30.48
N GLU A 407 10.28 -27.70 29.80
CA GLU A 407 11.62 -28.20 29.52
C GLU A 407 12.40 -27.30 28.55
N GLN A 408 11.70 -26.46 27.79
CA GLN A 408 12.26 -25.58 26.76
C GLN A 408 12.33 -24.11 27.20
N LEU A 409 12.17 -23.80 28.50
CA LEU A 409 12.23 -22.42 29.00
C LEU A 409 13.59 -21.74 28.78
N ASN A 410 14.67 -22.51 28.63
CA ASN A 410 16.01 -22.01 28.32
C ASN A 410 16.24 -21.74 26.81
N LEU A 411 15.27 -22.06 25.95
CA LEU A 411 15.34 -21.80 24.51
C LEU A 411 15.41 -20.30 24.26
N VAL A 412 16.47 -19.84 23.58
CA VAL A 412 16.58 -18.47 23.12
C VAL A 412 15.60 -18.27 21.98
N ILE A 413 14.65 -17.36 22.16
CA ILE A 413 13.59 -17.08 21.19
C ILE A 413 13.82 -15.71 20.53
N LEU A 414 13.93 -15.74 19.21
CA LEU A 414 14.15 -14.58 18.36
C LEU A 414 12.95 -14.37 17.42
N GLY A 415 12.74 -13.13 17.00
CA GLY A 415 11.67 -12.78 16.07
C GLY A 415 12.08 -11.75 15.03
N SER A 416 11.40 -11.80 13.88
CA SER A 416 11.43 -10.71 12.91
C SER A 416 10.90 -9.38 13.50
N PRO A 417 11.21 -8.22 12.88
CA PRO A 417 10.70 -6.92 13.33
C PRO A 417 9.16 -6.82 13.41
N SER A 418 8.44 -7.71 12.71
CA SER A 418 6.97 -7.78 12.72
C SER A 418 6.39 -8.05 14.11
N PHE A 419 7.14 -8.68 15.00
CA PHE A 419 6.67 -9.01 16.34
C PHE A 419 6.55 -7.81 17.29
N GLN A 420 7.10 -6.62 16.98
CA GLN A 420 6.85 -5.42 17.80
C GLN A 420 5.40 -4.94 17.61
N SER A 421 4.46 -5.57 18.32
CA SER A 421 3.04 -5.24 18.30
C SER A 421 2.38 -5.54 19.65
N TYR A 422 1.27 -4.86 19.94
CA TYR A 422 0.45 -5.16 21.11
C TYR A 422 -0.14 -6.57 21.05
N LEU A 423 -0.58 -7.01 19.86
CA LEU A 423 -1.08 -8.35 19.62
C LEU A 423 -0.09 -9.45 20.05
N THR A 424 1.21 -9.29 19.76
CA THR A 424 2.24 -10.24 20.20
C THR A 424 2.24 -10.42 21.72
N LEU A 425 2.20 -9.33 22.47
CA LEU A 425 2.22 -9.34 23.93
C LEU A 425 0.90 -9.93 24.49
N ALA A 426 -0.24 -9.54 23.92
CA ALA A 426 -1.56 -9.97 24.36
C ALA A 426 -1.80 -11.48 24.12
N GLU A 427 -1.43 -11.97 22.94
CA GLU A 427 -1.66 -13.37 22.55
C GLU A 427 -0.60 -14.30 23.14
N GLY A 428 0.68 -13.88 23.09
CA GLY A 428 1.82 -14.63 23.57
C GLY A 428 1.94 -14.71 25.09
N LYS A 429 1.43 -13.72 25.83
CA LYS A 429 1.45 -13.66 27.31
C LYS A 429 2.85 -13.92 27.87
N GLN A 430 2.97 -14.78 28.88
CA GLN A 430 4.27 -15.17 29.46
C GLN A 430 5.16 -15.97 28.50
N GLY A 431 4.60 -16.58 27.45
CA GLY A 431 5.38 -17.38 26.49
C GLY A 431 6.33 -16.54 25.65
N VAL A 432 6.00 -15.27 25.42
CA VAL A 432 6.88 -14.32 24.72
C VAL A 432 7.87 -13.63 25.65
N GLU A 433 7.89 -13.95 26.95
CA GLU A 433 8.91 -13.43 27.86
C GLU A 433 10.30 -13.83 27.36
N ASN A 434 11.21 -12.85 27.34
CA ASN A 434 12.55 -12.93 26.75
C ASN A 434 12.61 -13.02 25.23
N LEU A 435 11.50 -12.85 24.48
CA LEU A 435 11.53 -12.71 23.02
C LEU A 435 12.43 -11.53 22.62
N VAL A 436 13.42 -11.80 21.77
CA VAL A 436 14.35 -10.79 21.27
C VAL A 436 14.07 -10.46 19.81
N ILE A 437 13.96 -9.18 19.48
CA ILE A 437 13.69 -8.68 18.13
C ILE A 437 14.59 -7.49 17.81
N ALA A 438 14.92 -7.28 16.54
CA ALA A 438 15.59 -6.08 16.06
C ALA A 438 14.58 -5.20 15.30
N VAL A 439 14.58 -3.89 15.55
CA VAL A 439 13.56 -2.97 15.01
C VAL A 439 14.19 -1.67 14.48
N PRO A 440 13.55 -0.99 13.52
CA PRO A 440 14.15 0.20 12.91
C PRO A 440 14.12 1.44 13.79
N TRP A 441 13.27 1.46 14.82
CA TRP A 441 13.12 2.60 15.73
C TRP A 441 12.46 2.16 17.04
N TYR A 442 12.81 2.83 18.13
CA TYR A 442 12.17 2.74 19.44
C TYR A 442 12.41 4.06 20.18
N ASP A 443 11.44 4.53 20.96
CA ASP A 443 11.60 5.75 21.74
C ASP A 443 12.52 5.53 22.95
N LEU A 444 13.81 5.78 22.77
CA LEU A 444 14.81 5.72 23.84
C LEU A 444 14.76 6.95 24.76
N LYS A 445 14.31 8.10 24.24
CA LYS A 445 14.29 9.38 24.98
C LYS A 445 13.05 9.53 25.85
N GLN A 446 12.04 8.67 25.62
CA GLN A 446 10.71 8.80 26.22
C GLN A 446 10.14 10.18 25.92
N ASP A 447 10.21 10.58 24.65
CA ASP A 447 9.62 11.84 24.21
C ASP A 447 8.11 11.80 24.42
N ASN A 448 7.65 12.65 25.34
CA ASN A 448 6.26 12.66 25.75
C ASN A 448 5.32 13.19 24.67
N TYR A 449 5.81 13.79 23.58
CA TYR A 449 4.95 14.45 22.59
C TYR A 449 3.95 13.47 21.95
N ILE A 450 4.44 12.42 21.29
CA ILE A 450 3.58 11.47 20.58
C ILE A 450 2.64 10.73 21.54
N HIS A 451 3.13 10.40 22.73
CA HIS A 451 2.35 9.73 23.77
C HIS A 451 1.22 10.62 24.31
N SER A 452 1.52 11.90 24.53
CA SER A 452 0.58 12.88 25.05
C SER A 452 -0.48 13.26 24.01
N PHE A 453 -0.09 13.40 22.74
CA PHE A 453 -1.03 13.68 21.65
C PHE A 453 -2.08 12.56 21.51
N TRP A 454 -1.64 11.31 21.53
CA TRP A 454 -2.51 10.15 21.40
C TRP A 454 -3.18 9.73 22.71
N GLN A 455 -2.82 10.37 23.83
CA GLN A 455 -3.26 10.00 25.18
C GLN A 455 -3.07 8.50 25.46
N ASN A 456 -2.01 7.94 24.89
CA ASN A 456 -1.71 6.52 24.94
C ASN A 456 -0.21 6.31 24.73
N LYS A 457 0.35 5.25 25.31
CA LYS A 457 1.72 4.85 24.98
C LYS A 457 1.76 4.37 23.53
N ILE A 458 2.75 4.83 22.77
CA ILE A 458 2.97 4.51 21.36
C ILE A 458 4.35 3.87 21.26
N ASN A 459 4.43 2.58 21.56
CA ASN A 459 5.70 1.85 21.65
C ASN A 459 5.92 0.94 20.44
N VAL A 460 5.58 1.44 19.25
CA VAL A 460 5.61 0.71 17.98
C VAL A 460 6.19 1.61 16.89
N TRP A 461 7.05 1.03 16.06
CA TRP A 461 7.85 1.77 15.08
C TRP A 461 7.07 2.24 13.84
N ARG A 462 5.90 1.66 13.56
CA ARG A 462 5.12 1.98 12.35
C ARG A 462 4.56 3.40 12.37
N THR A 463 4.16 3.88 13.55
CA THR A 463 3.61 5.23 13.76
C THR A 463 4.61 6.33 13.39
N PRO A 464 5.83 6.39 13.95
CA PRO A 464 6.78 7.44 13.60
C PRO A 464 7.29 7.30 12.16
N MET A 465 7.38 6.07 11.61
CA MET A 465 7.73 5.87 10.20
C MET A 465 6.67 6.41 9.23
N SER A 466 5.39 6.24 9.54
CA SER A 466 4.31 6.80 8.70
C SER A 466 4.13 8.30 8.88
N TYR A 467 4.41 8.83 10.09
CA TYR A 467 4.53 10.27 10.33
C TYR A 467 5.62 10.86 9.43
N ASP A 468 6.82 10.29 9.44
CA ASP A 468 7.93 10.77 8.63
C ASP A 468 7.69 10.59 7.13
N ALA A 469 7.08 9.48 6.69
CA ALA A 469 6.68 9.30 5.29
C ALA A 469 5.73 10.41 4.81
N THR A 470 4.76 10.78 5.65
CA THR A 470 3.82 11.87 5.35
C THR A 470 4.56 13.21 5.34
N LYS A 471 5.41 13.45 6.33
CA LYS A 471 6.24 14.65 6.43
C LYS A 471 7.14 14.86 5.21
N VAL A 472 7.75 13.80 4.70
CA VAL A 472 8.58 13.82 3.48
C VAL A 472 7.79 14.38 2.30
N ILE A 473 6.61 13.81 2.01
CA ILE A 473 5.75 14.23 0.89
C ILE A 473 5.40 15.71 1.02
N LEU A 474 4.92 16.12 2.19
CA LEU A 474 4.41 17.48 2.38
C LEU A 474 5.53 18.52 2.41
N ASN A 475 6.72 18.19 2.91
CA ASN A 475 7.87 19.11 2.83
C ASN A 475 8.38 19.24 1.40
N ALA A 476 8.39 18.16 0.61
CA ALA A 476 8.71 18.26 -0.80
C ALA A 476 7.70 19.14 -1.57
N LEU A 477 6.40 19.03 -1.27
CA LEU A 477 5.39 19.93 -1.83
C LEU A 477 5.55 21.39 -1.36
N ARG A 478 5.94 21.63 -0.10
CA ARG A 478 6.29 22.98 0.39
C ARG A 478 7.47 23.58 -0.38
N GLN A 479 8.50 22.77 -0.66
CA GLN A 479 9.64 23.21 -1.46
C GLN A 479 9.20 23.62 -2.88
N LEU A 480 8.33 22.85 -3.53
CA LEU A 480 7.74 23.25 -4.81
C LEU A 480 7.00 24.59 -4.71
N SER A 481 6.22 24.79 -3.64
CA SER A 481 5.48 26.03 -3.39
C SER A 481 6.40 27.24 -3.26
N GLN A 482 7.48 27.11 -2.51
CA GLN A 482 8.48 28.16 -2.32
C GLN A 482 9.20 28.52 -3.62
N GLN A 483 9.31 27.55 -4.55
CA GLN A 483 9.88 27.74 -5.88
C GLN A 483 8.86 28.22 -6.92
N GLY A 484 7.60 28.43 -6.53
CA GLY A 484 6.52 28.79 -7.45
C GLY A 484 6.17 27.70 -8.47
N GLN A 485 6.53 26.45 -8.18
CA GLN A 485 6.26 25.30 -9.04
C GLN A 485 4.87 24.70 -8.77
N LYS A 486 4.34 24.00 -9.77
CA LYS A 486 3.04 23.33 -9.65
C LYS A 486 3.13 22.10 -8.75
N PHE A 487 2.07 21.84 -7.98
CA PHE A 487 1.91 20.57 -7.28
C PHE A 487 1.43 19.51 -8.27
N ASP A 488 2.37 18.70 -8.75
CA ASP A 488 2.09 17.53 -9.57
C ASP A 488 3.03 16.38 -9.18
N ARG A 489 2.66 15.17 -9.60
CA ARG A 489 3.35 13.95 -9.18
C ARG A 489 4.78 13.86 -9.71
N GLU A 490 5.06 14.45 -10.88
CA GLU A 490 6.39 14.41 -11.49
C GLU A 490 7.35 15.37 -10.79
N SER A 491 6.91 16.61 -10.55
CA SER A 491 7.66 17.61 -9.79
C SER A 491 7.94 17.14 -8.36
N LEU A 492 6.97 16.50 -7.70
CA LEU A 492 7.17 15.88 -6.37
C LEU A 492 8.28 14.83 -6.40
N ASN A 493 8.24 13.93 -7.39
CA ASN A 493 9.25 12.88 -7.51
C ASN A 493 10.65 13.45 -7.80
N GLN A 494 10.75 14.49 -8.63
CA GLN A 494 12.01 15.16 -8.91
C GLN A 494 12.63 15.76 -7.65
N VAL A 495 11.84 16.38 -6.78
CA VAL A 495 12.32 16.87 -5.48
C VAL A 495 12.90 15.73 -4.65
N LEU A 496 12.17 14.61 -4.51
CA LEU A 496 12.63 13.48 -3.71
C LEU A 496 13.88 12.78 -4.26
N ARG A 497 14.13 12.85 -5.58
CA ARG A 497 15.36 12.33 -6.20
C ARG A 497 16.57 13.26 -6.02
N ASN A 498 16.38 14.55 -5.77
CA ASN A 498 17.44 15.56 -5.81
C ASN A 498 17.89 15.97 -4.40
N ASP A 499 18.81 15.20 -3.79
CA ASP A 499 19.43 15.47 -2.47
C ASP A 499 18.40 15.90 -1.39
N PHE A 500 17.25 15.24 -1.39
CA PHE A 500 16.20 15.52 -0.41
C PHE A 500 16.65 15.08 1.00
N SER A 501 16.45 15.95 1.97
CA SER A 501 16.72 15.68 3.38
C SER A 501 15.74 16.43 4.27
N ILE A 502 15.21 15.74 5.28
CA ILE A 502 14.33 16.38 6.28
C ILE A 502 14.55 15.75 7.66
N GLU A 503 14.47 16.56 8.72
CA GLU A 503 14.45 16.04 10.09
C GLU A 503 13.08 15.49 10.44
N GLY A 504 13.04 14.21 10.81
CA GLY A 504 11.85 13.48 11.20
C GLY A 504 11.83 13.08 12.67
N MET A 505 10.74 12.43 13.10
CA MET A 505 10.61 11.82 14.43
C MET A 505 11.59 10.65 14.61
N THR A 506 11.95 9.99 13.52
CA THR A 506 12.90 8.87 13.49
C THR A 506 14.31 9.31 13.09
N GLY A 507 14.64 10.61 13.23
CA GLY A 507 15.91 11.20 12.80
C GLY A 507 15.87 11.74 11.37
N THR A 508 17.03 12.07 10.82
CA THR A 508 17.15 12.58 9.45
C THR A 508 16.65 11.53 8.45
N VAL A 509 15.78 11.94 7.52
CA VAL A 509 15.26 11.12 6.43
C VAL A 509 15.91 11.56 5.13
N ARG A 510 16.66 10.63 4.51
CA ARG A 510 17.27 10.76 3.18
C ARG A 510 17.14 9.42 2.47
N PHE A 511 16.94 9.44 1.16
CA PHE A 511 16.87 8.23 0.35
C PHE A 511 18.15 8.04 -0.46
N ASP A 512 18.55 6.79 -0.68
CA ASP A 512 19.57 6.45 -1.65
C ASP A 512 19.01 6.49 -3.09
N GLU A 513 19.86 6.20 -4.06
CA GLU A 513 19.50 6.16 -5.49
C GLU A 513 18.38 5.15 -5.82
N ASN A 514 18.18 4.15 -4.95
CA ASN A 514 17.16 3.12 -5.09
C ASN A 514 15.85 3.47 -4.35
N GLY A 515 15.76 4.68 -3.76
CA GLY A 515 14.61 5.12 -2.98
C GLY A 515 14.53 4.47 -1.60
N VAL A 516 15.60 3.83 -1.11
CA VAL A 516 15.63 3.22 0.22
C VAL A 516 16.18 4.24 1.21
N ARG A 517 15.53 4.38 2.37
CA ARG A 517 16.02 5.29 3.40
C ARG A 517 17.41 4.87 3.87
N ASN A 518 18.34 5.82 3.82
CA ASN A 518 19.68 5.66 4.37
C ASN A 518 19.67 5.94 5.88
N MET A 519 19.92 4.90 6.68
CA MET A 519 20.01 4.97 8.14
C MET A 519 21.47 5.02 8.66
N ASN A 520 22.48 5.06 7.77
CA ASN A 520 23.89 4.87 8.13
C ASN A 520 24.64 6.16 8.55
N ASN A 521 23.98 7.33 8.52
CA ASN A 521 24.67 8.62 8.60
C ASN A 521 25.03 9.12 10.00
N ASN A 522 24.72 8.36 11.06
CA ASN A 522 25.13 8.71 12.41
C ASN A 522 25.77 7.50 13.13
N PRO A 523 27.04 7.57 13.55
CA PRO A 523 27.69 6.56 14.40
C PRO A 523 26.89 6.16 15.64
N ASP A 524 26.09 7.08 16.19
CA ASP A 524 25.21 6.81 17.32
C ASP A 524 23.87 6.16 16.89
N ASP A 525 23.44 6.31 15.63
CA ASP A 525 22.27 5.62 15.05
C ASP A 525 22.62 4.27 14.40
N ARG A 526 23.91 3.91 14.29
CA ARG A 526 24.39 2.67 13.67
C ARG A 526 24.10 1.39 14.47
N ARG A 527 23.27 1.46 15.51
CA ARG A 527 22.83 0.31 16.29
C ARG A 527 21.32 0.25 16.29
N TYR A 528 20.79 -0.41 15.28
CA TYR A 528 19.39 -0.84 15.26
C TYR A 528 19.02 -1.47 16.59
N LEU A 529 17.80 -1.21 17.02
CA LEU A 529 17.45 -1.41 18.42
C LEU A 529 17.01 -2.84 18.61
N ILE A 530 17.78 -3.55 19.43
CA ILE A 530 17.40 -4.87 19.89
C ILE A 530 16.50 -4.66 21.10
N LEU A 531 15.28 -5.16 21.00
CA LEU A 531 14.32 -5.16 22.07
C LEU A 531 14.20 -6.57 22.63
N GLN A 532 13.99 -6.67 23.93
CA GLN A 532 13.61 -7.89 24.59
C GLN A 532 12.25 -7.70 25.28
N VAL A 533 11.38 -8.69 25.25
CA VAL A 533 10.18 -8.67 26.08
C VAL A 533 10.57 -8.93 27.54
N LYS A 534 10.28 -7.99 28.42
CA LYS A 534 10.42 -8.12 29.87
C LYS A 534 9.14 -7.66 30.57
N ASN A 535 8.61 -8.49 31.46
CA ASN A 535 7.38 -8.21 32.21
C ASN A 535 6.22 -7.77 31.28
N GLY A 536 6.08 -8.44 30.14
CA GLY A 536 5.03 -8.14 29.15
C GLY A 536 5.21 -6.81 28.40
N GLN A 537 6.42 -6.25 28.34
CA GLN A 537 6.73 -5.03 27.58
C GLN A 537 8.00 -5.21 26.75
N PHE A 538 8.04 -4.65 25.55
CA PHE A 538 9.30 -4.52 24.82
C PHE A 538 10.19 -3.49 25.51
N VAL A 539 11.41 -3.88 25.86
CA VAL A 539 12.42 -2.99 26.46
C VAL A 539 13.72 -3.06 25.64
N PRO A 540 14.40 -1.92 25.42
CA PRO A 540 15.65 -1.93 24.70
C PRO A 540 16.75 -2.65 25.49
N LEU A 541 17.54 -3.47 24.80
CA LEU A 541 18.80 -3.98 25.32
C LEU A 541 19.88 -2.89 25.20
N ALA A 542 20.86 -2.92 26.12
CA ALA A 542 21.99 -1.99 26.05
C ALA A 542 22.64 -2.09 24.66
N PRO A 543 23.07 -0.96 24.06
CA PRO A 543 23.56 -0.97 22.70
C PRO A 543 24.73 -1.96 22.51
N ILE A 544 24.55 -2.97 21.66
CA ILE A 544 25.61 -3.93 21.34
C ILE A 544 26.73 -3.15 20.65
N LYS A 545 27.92 -3.08 21.26
CA LYS A 545 29.09 -2.51 20.58
C LYS A 545 29.39 -3.43 19.40
N SER A 546 29.18 -2.99 18.16
CA SER A 546 29.57 -3.76 17.00
C SER A 546 31.06 -4.10 17.16
N ALA A 547 31.43 -5.36 16.94
CA ALA A 547 32.82 -5.65 16.63
C ALA A 547 33.12 -4.84 15.34
N GLY A 548 34.26 -4.17 15.29
CA GLY A 548 34.67 -3.45 14.08
C GLY A 548 34.65 -4.38 12.86
N PRO A 549 34.73 -3.82 11.63
CA PRO A 549 34.75 -4.64 10.43
C PRO A 549 35.84 -5.71 10.54
N VAL A 550 35.46 -6.97 10.32
CA VAL A 550 36.38 -8.10 10.18
C VAL A 550 37.03 -8.04 8.82
#